data_AF-A0A1G9FLL6-F1
#
_entry.id   AF-A0A1G9FLL6-F1
#
_cell.length_a   1.000
_cell.length_b   1.000
_cell.length_c   1.000
_cell.angle_alpha   90.00
_cell.angle_beta   90.00
_cell.angle_gamma   90.00
#
_symmetry.space_group_name_H-M   'P 1'
#
loop_
_entity.id
_entity.type
_entity.pdbx_description
1 polymer ?
#
loop_
_entity_poly.entity_id
_entity_poly.type
_entity_poly.pdbx_seq_one_letter_code
_entity_poly.pdbx_strand_id
1 'polypeptide(L)' 'MCTHQPTCPTADRPDREAARVVASHPEQGWSRLCNGTIVFDVMSISQSQGLV' A
#
# COMPACT_ATOMS: atom_id res chain seq x y z
N MET A 1 -8.83 4.17 14.14
CA MET A 1 -7.80 5.23 14.15
C MET A 1 -6.53 4.64 14.73
N CYS A 2 -5.38 4.83 14.08
CA CYS A 2 -4.09 4.33 14.56
C CYS A 2 -3.50 5.22 15.67
N THR A 3 -2.65 4.66 16.55
CA THR A 3 -2.01 5.35 17.68
C THR A 3 -0.59 5.84 17.36
N HIS A 4 -0.27 6.04 16.08
CA HIS A 4 1.08 6.44 15.64
C HIS A 4 1.35 7.92 15.96
N GLN A 5 2.59 8.22 16.36
CA GLN A 5 3.11 9.58 16.52
C GLN A 5 4.29 9.80 15.55
N PRO A 6 4.27 10.84 14.69
CA PRO A 6 3.16 11.77 14.46
C PRO A 6 1.90 11.08 13.90
N THR A 7 0.73 11.71 14.12
CA THR A 7 -0.55 11.21 13.62
C THR A 7 -0.47 10.95 12.12
N CYS A 8 -0.89 9.77 11.69
CA CYS A 8 -0.90 9.44 10.27
C CYS A 8 -1.92 10.29 9.51
N PRO A 9 -1.59 10.73 8.29
CA PRO A 9 -2.51 11.49 7.46
C PRO A 9 -3.72 10.65 7.05
N THR A 10 -4.84 11.31 6.79
CA THR A 10 -6.05 10.68 6.25
C THR A 10 -5.83 10.22 4.81
N ALA A 11 -6.59 9.21 4.37
CA ALA A 11 -6.46 8.64 3.02
C ALA A 11 -6.83 9.62 1.88
N ASP A 12 -7.52 10.72 2.20
CA ASP A 12 -7.88 11.77 1.23
C ASP A 12 -6.73 12.78 0.98
N ARG A 13 -5.75 12.84 1.87
CA ARG A 13 -4.65 13.81 1.73
C ARG A 13 -3.66 13.40 0.63
N PRO A 14 -2.99 14.36 -0.02
CA PRO A 14 -1.91 14.06 -0.96
C PRO A 14 -0.75 13.32 -0.29
N ASP A 15 -0.48 13.62 0.98
CA ASP A 15 0.56 12.97 1.80
C ASP A 15 0.13 11.63 2.43
N ARG A 16 -1.00 11.03 2.01
CA ARG A 16 -1.56 9.78 2.58
C ARG A 16 -0.57 8.60 2.65
N GLU A 17 0.42 8.58 1.77
CA GLU A 17 1.46 7.55 1.70
C GLU A 17 2.49 7.61 2.86
N ALA A 18 2.52 8.72 3.61
CA ALA A 18 3.34 8.83 4.82
C ALA A 18 2.81 8.00 6.02
N ALA A 19 1.62 7.39 5.89
CA ALA A 19 1.06 6.51 6.91
C ALA A 19 1.84 5.18 7.01
N ARG A 20 1.88 4.57 8.20
CA ARG A 20 2.62 3.32 8.43
C ARG A 20 1.95 2.12 7.75
N VAL A 21 2.76 1.27 7.12
CA VAL A 21 2.34 -0.04 6.62
C VAL A 21 1.95 -0.94 7.80
N VAL A 22 0.78 -1.56 7.71
CA VAL A 22 0.25 -2.49 8.73
C VAL A 22 -0.06 -3.87 8.18
N ALA A 23 -0.11 -4.02 6.85
CA ALA A 23 -0.13 -5.32 6.20
C ALA A 23 0.66 -5.23 4.88
N SER A 24 1.56 -6.17 4.65
CA SER A 24 2.35 -6.26 3.42
C SER A 24 2.03 -7.58 2.71
N HIS A 25 1.61 -7.51 1.45
CA HIS A 25 1.29 -8.65 0.60
C HIS A 25 2.14 -8.61 -0.67
N PRO A 26 3.45 -8.90 -0.56
CA PRO A 26 4.34 -8.91 -1.72
C PRO A 26 3.92 -9.93 -2.78
N GLU A 27 3.35 -11.06 -2.36
CA GLU A 27 2.74 -12.08 -3.25
C GLU A 27 1.62 -11.54 -4.15
N GLN A 28 0.96 -10.45 -3.75
CA GLN A 28 -0.15 -9.81 -4.48
C GLN A 28 0.24 -8.42 -5.00
N GLY A 29 1.48 -7.97 -4.75
CA GLY A 29 1.99 -6.70 -5.21
C GLY A 29 1.44 -5.47 -4.48
N TRP A 30 0.94 -5.60 -3.24
CA TRP A 30 0.41 -4.46 -2.50
C TRP A 30 0.76 -4.45 -1.01
N SER A 31 0.65 -3.26 -0.41
CA SER A 31 0.78 -3.03 1.03
C SER A 31 -0.34 -2.09 1.50
N ARG A 32 -0.96 -2.42 2.62
CA ARG A 32 -2.00 -1.61 3.25
C ARG A 32 -1.41 -0.76 4.38
N LEU A 33 -1.70 0.53 4.32
CA LEU A 33 -1.36 1.49 5.36
C LEU A 33 -2.45 1.56 6.43
N CYS A 34 -2.07 1.99 7.63
CA CYS A 34 -2.96 2.10 8.79
C CYS A 34 -4.13 3.07 8.60
N ASN A 35 -4.03 4.02 7.67
CA ASN A 35 -5.09 4.95 7.29
C ASN A 35 -6.07 4.36 6.26
N GLY A 36 -5.86 3.12 5.82
CA GLY A 36 -6.68 2.44 4.81
C GLY A 36 -6.18 2.59 3.37
N THR A 37 -5.13 3.38 3.12
CA THR A 37 -4.52 3.51 1.79
C THR A 37 -3.87 2.20 1.36
N ILE A 38 -4.08 1.79 0.11
CA ILE A 38 -3.38 0.66 -0.52
C ILE A 38 -2.29 1.23 -1.42
N VAL A 39 -1.05 0.82 -1.19
CA VAL A 39 0.11 1.15 -2.02
C VAL A 39 0.46 -0.09 -2.82
N PHE A 40 0.58 0.07 -4.14
CA PHE A 40 0.98 -1.01 -5.04
C PHE A 40 2.49 -0.95 -5.26
N ASP A 41 3.15 -2.10 -5.18
CA ASP A 41 4.55 -2.22 -5.54
C ASP A 41 4.68 -2.39 -7.06
N VAL A 42 5.60 -1.64 -7.67
CA VAL A 42 5.79 -1.59 -9.12
C VAL A 42 6.46 -2.84 -9.71
N MET A 43 6.68 -3.90 -8.93
CA MET A 43 7.28 -5.16 -9.41
C MET A 43 6.31 -6.35 -9.52
N SER A 44 5.01 -6.12 -9.67
CA SER A 44 4.08 -7.18 -10.10
C SER A 44 3.64 -7.03 -11.55
N ILE A 45 4.61 -6.91 -12.47
CA ILE A 45 4.40 -7.36 -13.86
C ILE A 45 4.87 -8.81 -13.99
N SER A 46 4.14 -9.75 -13.39
CA SER A 46 4.15 -11.12 -13.92
C SER A 46 3.11 -11.20 -15.03
N GLN A 47 3.43 -10.58 -16.18
CA GLN A 47 2.75 -10.85 -17.44
C GLN A 47 3.13 -12.27 -17.87
N SER A 48 2.51 -13.26 -17.24
CA SER A 48 2.40 -14.60 -17.83
C SER A 48 1.30 -14.56 -18.89
N GLN A 49 1.53 -13.81 -19.97
CA GLN A 49 0.82 -14.10 -21.22
C GLN A 49 1.62 -15.17 -21.94
N GLY A 50 1.26 -16.43 -21.68
CA GLY A 50 1.56 -17.52 -22.59
C GLY A 50 0.87 -17.21 -23.92
N LEU A 51 1.66 -16.85 -24.92
CA LEU A 51 1.20 -16.92 -26.31
C LEU A 51 1.17 -18.42 -26.68
N VAL A 52 -0.05 -18.93 -26.87
CA VAL A 52 -0.30 -20.09 -27.73
C VAL A 52 -0.02 -19.73 -29.19
#